data_AF-A0A6C0CUE4-F1
#
_entry.id   AF-A0A6C0CUE4-F1
#
_cell.length_a   1.000
_cell.length_b   1.000
_cell.length_c   1.000
_cell.angle_alpha   90.00
_cell.angle_beta   90.00
_cell.angle_gamma   90.00
#
_symmetry.space_group_name_H-M   'P 1'
#
loop_
_entity.id
_entity.type
_entity.pdbx_description
1 polymer ?
#
loop_
_entity_poly.entity_id
_entity_poly.type
_entity_poly.pdbx_seq_one_letter_code
_entity_poly.pdbx_strand_id
1 'polypeptide(L)'
;MNNKVTTVSLSGKTQYMLNNLSGRSFSQKELPYEVNKSKIYIMNHIIFPLVSRQWKKLQENLYCLDNIKKKIDTFYHYYKNDDLFIYREIINALEVILSEHMQLEELEKSVYGSSKDLSTMIYKTALVKLKPEYEIYDIIFGRPLRSKNEEYKQYIIDEIQHLLTSSDITFDKIRIFLTNKYSIS
;
A
#
# COMPACT_ATOMS: atom_id res chain seq x y z
N MET A 1 9.42 -8.15 -26.09
CA MET A 1 8.52 -7.08 -26.60
C MET A 1 9.24 -5.76 -26.49
N ASN A 2 9.45 -5.10 -27.64
CA ASN A 2 10.30 -3.92 -27.80
C ASN A 2 9.70 -2.69 -27.10
N ASN A 3 10.38 -2.18 -26.08
CA ASN A 3 10.14 -0.83 -25.58
C ASN A 3 10.64 0.16 -26.64
N LYS A 4 9.72 0.79 -27.37
CA LYS A 4 10.04 1.93 -28.24
C LYS A 4 10.38 3.12 -27.36
N VAL A 5 11.67 3.44 -27.27
CA VAL A 5 12.15 4.72 -26.73
C VAL A 5 12.05 5.76 -27.84
N THR A 6 11.18 6.74 -27.65
CA THR A 6 11.02 7.89 -28.56
C THR A 6 11.72 9.09 -27.96
N THR A 7 12.82 9.53 -28.56
CA THR A 7 13.36 10.88 -28.32
C THR A 7 13.83 11.50 -29.64
N VAL A 8 13.50 12.79 -29.79
CA VAL A 8 13.71 13.61 -30.99
C VAL A 8 15.15 14.11 -31.00
N SER A 9 15.90 13.81 -32.05
CA SER A 9 17.22 14.42 -32.29
C SER A 9 17.09 15.87 -32.76
N LEU A 10 18.15 16.67 -32.60
CA LEU A 10 18.29 18.02 -33.19
C LEU A 10 18.35 18.01 -34.73
N SER A 11 18.14 16.86 -35.37
CA SER A 11 17.93 16.68 -36.82
C SER A 11 16.49 16.24 -37.17
N GLY A 12 15.58 16.23 -36.19
CA GLY A 12 14.18 15.82 -36.34
C GLY A 12 13.94 14.31 -36.38
N LYS A 13 14.97 13.48 -36.27
CA LYS A 13 14.83 12.00 -36.35
C LYS A 13 14.62 11.38 -34.97
N THR A 14 13.64 10.49 -34.84
CA THR A 14 13.07 9.95 -33.59
C THR A 14 13.42 8.49 -33.28
N GLN A 15 14.36 7.88 -34.01
CA GLN A 15 14.80 6.50 -33.79
C GLN A 15 16.33 6.43 -33.73
N TYR A 16 16.85 5.99 -32.59
CA TYR A 16 18.25 5.65 -32.40
C TYR A 16 18.45 4.14 -32.53
N MET A 17 19.43 3.72 -33.34
CA MET A 17 19.95 2.35 -33.37
C MET A 17 20.87 2.14 -32.16
N LEU A 18 20.69 1.01 -31.44
CA LEU A 18 21.44 0.68 -30.23
C LEU A 18 22.96 0.60 -30.45
N ASN A 19 23.39 0.34 -31.68
CA ASN A 19 24.79 0.20 -32.05
C ASN A 19 25.25 1.44 -32.83
N ASN A 20 25.51 2.53 -32.12
CA ASN A 20 26.15 3.72 -32.70
C ASN A 20 27.66 3.70 -32.40
N LEU A 21 28.47 3.78 -33.45
CA LEU A 21 29.95 3.79 -33.41
C LEU A 21 30.55 5.08 -32.81
N SER A 22 29.74 6.04 -32.38
CA SER A 22 30.20 7.31 -31.80
C SER A 22 30.73 7.24 -30.37
N GLY A 23 30.81 6.05 -29.76
CA GLY A 23 31.53 5.81 -28.50
C GLY A 23 30.96 6.52 -27.26
N ARG A 24 29.85 7.26 -27.36
CA ARG A 24 29.18 7.85 -26.20
C ARG A 24 28.16 6.86 -25.64
N SER A 25 28.62 6.01 -24.73
CA SER A 25 27.72 5.23 -23.88
C SER A 25 26.96 6.18 -22.97
N PHE A 26 25.69 6.45 -23.24
CA PHE A 26 24.80 6.96 -22.20
C PHE A 26 24.59 5.83 -21.19
N SER A 27 25.51 5.71 -20.23
CA SER A 27 25.32 4.87 -19.06
C SER A 27 24.38 5.59 -18.09
N GLN A 28 23.15 5.87 -18.51
CA GLN A 28 22.09 5.96 -17.50
C GLN A 28 21.98 4.55 -16.95
N LYS A 29 22.27 4.37 -15.65
CA LYS A 29 21.88 3.15 -14.93
C LYS A 29 20.35 3.12 -14.95
N GLU A 30 19.75 2.67 -16.05
CA GLU A 30 18.31 2.51 -16.16
C GLU A 30 17.90 1.51 -15.08
N LEU A 31 17.14 2.00 -14.10
CA LEU A 31 16.54 1.14 -13.10
C LEU A 31 15.66 0.11 -13.80
N PRO A 32 15.64 -1.15 -13.34
CA PRO A 32 14.79 -2.17 -13.94
C PRO A 32 13.33 -1.72 -13.94
N TYR A 33 12.60 -2.17 -14.96
CA TYR A 33 11.16 -1.90 -15.11
C TYR A 33 10.37 -2.19 -13.82
N GLU A 34 10.68 -3.29 -13.12
CA GLU A 34 10.04 -3.67 -11.86
C GLU A 34 10.21 -2.62 -10.75
N VAL A 35 11.36 -1.95 -10.69
CA VAL A 35 11.61 -0.89 -9.71
C VAL A 35 10.72 0.32 -10.01
N ASN A 36 10.65 0.72 -11.28
CA ASN A 36 9.78 1.82 -11.70
C ASN A 36 8.29 1.50 -11.49
N LYS A 37 7.89 0.25 -11.73
CA LYS A 37 6.54 -0.23 -11.46
C LYS A 37 6.19 -0.11 -9.97
N SER A 38 7.11 -0.49 -9.07
CA SER A 38 6.92 -0.29 -7.63
C SER A 38 6.88 1.19 -7.23
N LYS A 39 7.72 2.05 -7.82
CA LYS A 39 7.64 3.51 -7.59
C LYS A 39 6.27 4.08 -7.98
N ILE A 40 5.77 3.73 -9.16
CA ILE A 40 4.44 4.15 -9.64
C ILE A 40 3.33 3.64 -8.72
N TYR A 41 3.43 2.38 -8.28
CA TYR A 41 2.49 1.80 -7.32
C TYR A 41 2.43 2.63 -6.03
N ILE A 42 3.58 2.96 -5.44
CA ILE A 42 3.67 3.77 -4.22
C ILE A 42 3.08 5.16 -4.46
N MET A 43 3.38 5.79 -5.59
CA MET A 43 2.80 7.08 -5.93
C MET A 43 1.28 7.03 -5.96
N ASN A 44 0.71 6.03 -6.64
CA ASN A 44 -0.74 5.94 -6.85
C ASN A 44 -1.53 5.53 -5.61
N HIS A 45 -0.99 4.65 -4.78
CA HIS A 45 -1.72 4.04 -3.67
C HIS A 45 -1.34 4.61 -2.29
N ILE A 46 -0.23 5.33 -2.20
CA ILE A 46 0.28 5.88 -0.94
C ILE A 46 0.39 7.40 -1.03
N ILE A 47 1.20 7.92 -1.95
CA ILE A 47 1.51 9.36 -2.00
C ILE A 47 0.30 10.21 -2.42
N PHE A 48 -0.36 9.87 -3.54
CA PHE A 48 -1.51 10.64 -4.01
C PHE A 48 -2.69 10.59 -3.04
N PRO A 49 -3.06 9.43 -2.45
CA PRO A 49 -4.10 9.40 -1.43
C PRO A 49 -3.73 10.20 -0.18
N LEU A 50 -2.46 10.23 0.23
CA LEU A 50 -1.98 11.05 1.36
C LEU A 50 -2.13 12.55 1.09
N VAL A 51 -1.65 13.02 -0.07
CA VAL A 51 -1.80 14.42 -0.48
C VAL A 51 -3.28 14.79 -0.63
N SER A 52 -4.09 13.86 -1.14
CA SER A 52 -5.54 14.04 -1.36
C SER A 52 -6.38 13.83 -0.09
N ARG A 53 -5.75 13.57 1.07
CA ARG A 53 -6.41 13.31 2.37
C ARG A 53 -7.45 12.17 2.34
N GLN A 54 -7.22 11.14 1.53
CA GLN A 54 -8.10 9.96 1.43
C GLN A 54 -7.73 8.92 2.52
N TRP A 55 -7.92 9.29 3.79
CA TRP A 55 -7.48 8.50 4.96
C TRP A 55 -8.02 7.07 5.01
N LYS A 56 -9.31 6.88 4.67
CA LYS A 56 -9.93 5.56 4.64
C LYS A 56 -9.23 4.59 3.68
N LYS A 57 -8.91 5.05 2.46
CA LYS A 57 -8.18 4.23 1.48
C LYS A 57 -6.77 3.92 1.91
N LEU A 58 -6.12 4.85 2.61
CA LEU A 58 -4.77 4.63 3.16
C LEU A 58 -4.80 3.57 4.25
N GLN A 59 -5.79 3.65 5.15
CA GLN A 59 -5.99 2.67 6.21
C GLN A 59 -6.28 1.27 5.64
N GLU A 60 -7.16 1.16 4.64
CA GLU A 60 -7.46 -0.10 3.98
C GLU A 60 -6.23 -0.72 3.27
N ASN A 61 -5.38 0.11 2.66
CA ASN A 61 -4.16 -0.37 2.00
C ASN A 61 -2.98 -0.58 2.97
N LEU A 62 -3.10 -0.20 4.25
CA LEU A 62 -2.05 -0.39 5.25
C LEU A 62 -1.67 -1.87 5.40
N TYR A 63 -2.66 -2.76 5.29
CA TYR A 63 -2.47 -4.22 5.34
C TYR A 63 -1.54 -4.76 4.24
N CYS A 64 -1.38 -4.03 3.15
CA CYS A 64 -0.54 -4.41 2.02
C CYS A 64 0.86 -3.76 2.07
N LEU A 65 1.12 -2.84 3.03
CA LEU A 65 2.37 -2.07 3.09
C LEU A 65 3.59 -2.91 3.43
N ASP A 66 3.45 -3.92 4.29
CA ASP A 66 4.58 -4.76 4.74
C ASP A 66 5.33 -5.41 3.58
N ASN A 67 4.60 -5.87 2.56
CA ASN A 67 5.19 -6.52 1.40
C ASN A 67 5.88 -5.52 0.47
N ILE A 68 5.32 -4.32 0.34
CA ILE A 68 5.93 -3.23 -0.44
C ILE A 68 7.21 -2.76 0.24
N LYS A 69 7.19 -2.62 1.56
CA LYS A 69 8.35 -2.24 2.37
C LYS A 69 9.51 -3.23 2.18
N LYS A 70 9.24 -4.54 2.34
CA LYS A 70 10.24 -5.60 2.08
C LYS A 70 10.79 -5.54 0.66
N LYS A 71 9.94 -5.28 -0.34
CA LYS A 71 10.34 -5.18 -1.75
C LYS A 71 11.24 -3.96 -2.00
N ILE A 72 10.93 -2.80 -1.42
CA ILE A 72 11.78 -1.61 -1.51
C ILE A 72 13.10 -1.80 -0.78
N ASP A 73 13.09 -2.39 0.42
CA ASP A 73 14.32 -2.68 1.16
C ASP A 73 15.26 -3.56 0.35
N THR A 74 14.69 -4.58 -0.31
CA THR A 74 15.41 -5.46 -1.22
C THR A 74 16.00 -4.68 -2.41
N PHE A 75 15.21 -3.83 -3.07
CA PHE A 75 15.68 -3.01 -4.18
C PHE A 75 16.74 -1.98 -3.76
N TYR A 76 16.58 -1.37 -2.59
CA TYR A 76 17.56 -0.44 -2.06
C TYR A 76 18.90 -1.14 -1.76
N HIS A 77 18.86 -2.37 -1.23
CA HIS A 77 20.06 -3.15 -0.98
C HIS A 77 20.88 -3.40 -2.26
N TYR A 78 20.22 -3.74 -3.37
CA TYR A 78 20.88 -4.03 -4.65
C TYR A 78 21.31 -2.78 -5.42
N TYR A 79 20.45 -1.77 -5.52
CA TYR A 79 20.68 -0.62 -6.40
C TYR A 79 21.29 0.60 -5.70
N LYS A 80 21.15 0.71 -4.36
CA LYS A 80 21.64 1.82 -3.53
C LYS A 80 21.33 3.20 -4.14
N ASN A 81 20.09 3.39 -4.57
CA ASN A 81 19.63 4.61 -5.21
C ASN A 81 18.93 5.51 -4.19
N ASP A 82 19.27 6.80 -4.19
CA ASP A 82 18.69 7.81 -3.29
C ASP A 82 17.18 7.96 -3.45
N ASP A 83 16.64 7.81 -4.67
CA ASP A 83 15.19 7.82 -4.88
C ASP A 83 14.51 6.71 -4.07
N LEU A 84 15.09 5.51 -4.07
CA LEU A 84 14.51 4.36 -3.35
C LEU A 84 14.60 4.56 -1.85
N PHE A 85 15.64 5.23 -1.38
CA PHE A 85 15.73 5.66 0.01
C PHE A 85 14.58 6.60 0.37
N ILE A 86 14.27 7.60 -0.47
CA ILE A 86 13.14 8.51 -0.24
C ILE A 86 11.82 7.73 -0.18
N TYR A 87 11.56 6.82 -1.13
CA TYR A 87 10.34 6.00 -1.11
C TYR A 87 10.23 5.14 0.15
N ARG A 88 11.34 4.58 0.64
CA ARG A 88 11.38 3.83 1.89
C ARG A 88 11.00 4.69 3.09
N GLU A 89 11.60 5.88 3.20
CA GLU A 89 11.30 6.81 4.29
C GLU A 89 9.86 7.32 4.24
N ILE A 90 9.30 7.54 3.06
CA ILE A 90 7.89 7.91 2.89
C ILE A 90 6.97 6.82 3.45
N ILE A 91 7.26 5.53 3.19
CA ILE A 91 6.43 4.43 3.70
C ILE A 91 6.54 4.33 5.23
N ASN A 92 7.74 4.46 5.79
CA ASN A 92 7.94 4.49 7.23
C ASN A 92 7.19 5.65 7.89
N ALA A 93 7.29 6.85 7.30
CA ALA A 93 6.58 8.03 7.79
C ALA A 93 5.06 7.83 7.73
N LEU A 94 4.55 7.20 6.68
CA LEU A 94 3.12 6.95 6.51
C LEU A 94 2.57 5.99 7.59
N GLU A 95 3.30 4.95 7.97
CA GLU A 95 2.91 4.06 9.08
C GLU A 95 2.72 4.86 10.38
N VAL A 96 3.66 5.77 10.68
CA VAL A 96 3.60 6.63 11.87
C VAL A 96 2.42 7.60 11.78
N ILE A 97 2.30 8.33 10.67
CA ILE A 97 1.22 9.32 10.46
C ILE A 97 -0.16 8.66 10.58
N LEU A 98 -0.36 7.47 9.99
CA LEU A 98 -1.63 6.77 10.09
C LEU A 98 -1.91 6.29 11.51
N SER A 99 -0.88 5.83 12.22
CA SER A 99 -1.03 5.43 13.62
C SER A 99 -1.45 6.59 14.52
N GLU A 100 -0.86 7.77 14.31
CA GLU A 100 -1.22 9.00 15.04
C GLU A 100 -2.62 9.48 14.66
N HIS A 101 -2.96 9.44 13.36
CA HIS A 101 -4.29 9.84 12.89
C HIS A 101 -5.39 8.96 13.50
N MET A 102 -5.20 7.63 13.53
CA MET A 102 -6.16 6.72 14.17
C MET A 102 -6.30 6.99 15.67
N GLN A 103 -5.20 7.23 16.37
CA GLN A 103 -5.25 7.57 17.80
C GLN A 103 -6.00 8.88 18.05
N LEU A 104 -5.81 9.88 17.19
CA LEU A 104 -6.54 11.15 17.28
C LEU A 104 -8.03 10.97 17.00
N GLU A 105 -8.40 10.15 16.02
CA GLU A 105 -9.81 9.87 15.72
C GLU A 105 -10.51 9.12 16.87
N GLU A 106 -9.82 8.15 17.50
CA GLU A 106 -10.32 7.46 18.70
C GLU A 106 -10.44 8.42 19.90
N LEU A 107 -9.43 9.29 20.08
CA LEU A 107 -9.44 10.29 21.13
C LEU A 107 -10.61 11.25 20.96
N GLU A 108 -10.83 11.77 19.74
CA GLU A 108 -11.93 12.68 19.42
C GLU A 108 -13.29 12.01 19.73
N LYS A 109 -13.48 10.76 19.30
CA LYS A 109 -14.69 9.98 19.63
C LYS A 109 -14.88 9.82 21.14
N SER A 110 -13.81 9.56 21.89
CA SER A 110 -13.89 9.39 23.34
C SER A 110 -14.19 10.68 24.10
N VAL A 111 -13.65 11.81 23.64
CA VAL A 111 -13.77 13.13 24.29
C VAL A 111 -15.08 13.81 23.92
N TYR A 112 -15.48 13.75 22.64
CA TYR A 112 -16.66 14.47 22.13
C TYR A 112 -17.89 13.58 21.94
N GLY A 113 -17.72 12.26 21.79
CA GLY A 113 -18.84 11.33 21.59
C GLY A 113 -19.61 11.00 22.87
N SER A 114 -19.00 11.17 24.05
CA SER A 114 -19.65 10.95 25.34
C SER A 114 -19.99 12.28 26.00
N SER A 115 -21.15 12.82 25.65
CA SER A 115 -21.70 13.97 26.36
C SER A 115 -22.19 13.55 27.76
N LYS A 116 -21.43 13.89 28.82
CA LYS A 116 -21.93 14.63 30.01
C LYS A 116 -21.08 14.59 31.29
N ASP A 117 -20.02 13.80 31.41
CA ASP A 117 -19.31 13.73 32.70
C ASP A 117 -17.88 14.31 32.69
N LEU A 118 -17.63 15.12 33.71
CA LEU A 118 -16.41 15.85 34.05
C LEU A 118 -15.22 14.88 34.23
N SER A 119 -14.10 15.19 33.59
CA SER A 119 -12.79 14.52 33.64
C SER A 119 -12.80 13.00 33.34
N THR A 120 -12.64 12.65 32.07
CA THR A 120 -12.29 11.29 31.66
C THR A 120 -10.76 11.09 31.78
N MET A 121 -10.34 10.12 32.60
CA MET A 121 -8.94 9.70 32.67
C MET A 121 -8.64 8.77 31.48
N ILE A 122 -7.79 9.21 30.56
CA ILE A 122 -7.44 8.46 29.36
C ILE A 122 -6.12 7.73 29.60
N TYR A 123 -6.18 6.39 29.65
CA TYR A 123 -4.99 5.55 29.82
C TYR A 123 -4.52 5.01 28.47
N LYS A 124 -3.28 5.33 28.07
CA LYS A 124 -2.69 4.76 26.86
C LYS A 124 -2.31 3.31 27.11
N THR A 125 -2.89 2.40 26.34
CA THR A 125 -2.55 0.97 26.36
C THR A 125 -1.96 0.53 25.02
N ALA A 126 -1.33 -0.64 24.99
CA ALA A 126 -0.87 -1.22 23.74
C ALA A 126 -2.06 -1.60 22.87
N LEU A 127 -2.09 -1.08 21.64
CA LEU A 127 -3.14 -1.38 20.67
C LEU A 127 -3.03 -2.84 20.22
N VAL A 128 -4.05 -3.64 20.52
CA VAL A 128 -4.16 -5.03 20.02
C VAL A 128 -4.88 -4.99 18.67
N LYS A 129 -4.14 -5.23 17.58
CA LYS A 129 -4.71 -5.39 16.24
C LYS A 129 -4.93 -6.86 15.91
N LEU A 130 -5.96 -7.13 15.10
CA LEU A 130 -6.12 -8.44 14.51
C LEU A 130 -5.08 -8.60 13.39
N LYS A 131 -4.84 -9.85 12.97
CA LYS A 131 -3.98 -10.07 11.80
C LYS A 131 -4.67 -9.50 10.54
N PRO A 132 -3.90 -9.02 9.55
CA PRO A 132 -4.43 -8.36 8.36
C PRO A 132 -5.55 -9.14 7.65
N GLU A 133 -5.40 -10.47 7.55
CA GLU A 133 -6.36 -11.34 6.88
C GLU A 133 -7.75 -11.34 7.54
N TYR A 134 -7.82 -11.19 8.87
CA TYR A 134 -9.08 -11.09 9.61
C TYR A 134 -9.68 -9.69 9.53
N GLU A 135 -8.85 -8.63 9.55
CA GLU A 135 -9.34 -7.25 9.42
C GLU A 135 -9.94 -7.02 8.02
N ILE A 136 -9.31 -7.55 6.97
CA ILE A 136 -9.85 -7.52 5.61
C ILE A 136 -11.18 -8.28 5.53
N TYR A 137 -11.27 -9.46 6.16
CA TYR A 137 -12.52 -10.21 6.22
C TYR A 137 -13.63 -9.38 6.90
N ASP A 138 -13.34 -8.81 8.07
CA ASP A 138 -14.28 -7.98 8.83
C ASP A 138 -14.83 -6.80 8.00
N ILE A 139 -13.97 -6.15 7.20
CA ILE A 139 -14.36 -5.01 6.36
C ILE A 139 -15.27 -5.46 5.20
N ILE A 140 -15.03 -6.64 4.63
CA ILE A 140 -15.76 -7.12 3.42
C ILE A 140 -17.05 -7.84 3.78
N PHE A 141 -17.01 -8.76 4.74
CA PHE A 141 -18.11 -9.66 5.09
C PHE A 141 -18.79 -9.31 6.43
N GLY A 142 -18.20 -8.41 7.21
CA GLY A 142 -18.64 -8.11 8.56
C GLY A 142 -18.03 -9.04 9.61
N ARG A 143 -18.15 -8.63 10.87
CA ARG A 143 -17.67 -9.39 12.02
C ARG A 143 -18.62 -10.54 12.35
N PRO A 144 -18.10 -11.77 12.54
CA PRO A 144 -18.93 -12.87 13.01
C PRO A 144 -19.46 -12.56 14.41
N LEU A 145 -20.77 -12.75 14.60
CA LEU A 145 -21.43 -12.46 15.86
C LEU A 145 -21.30 -13.64 16.82
N ARG A 146 -20.57 -13.44 17.93
CA ARG A 146 -20.48 -14.42 19.02
C ARG A 146 -21.85 -14.83 19.57
N SER A 147 -22.82 -13.91 19.60
CA SER A 147 -24.19 -14.17 20.05
C SER A 147 -24.94 -15.18 19.17
N LYS A 148 -24.54 -15.32 17.91
CA LYS A 148 -25.11 -16.28 16.96
C LYS A 148 -24.23 -17.51 16.76
N ASN A 149 -23.15 -17.63 17.53
CA ASN A 149 -22.13 -18.67 17.35
C ASN A 149 -21.59 -18.73 15.92
N GLU A 150 -21.55 -17.58 15.23
CA GLU A 150 -20.96 -17.47 13.90
C GLU A 150 -19.44 -17.49 14.06
N GLU A 151 -18.78 -18.28 13.20
CA GLU A 151 -17.33 -18.36 13.13
C GLU A 151 -16.83 -17.77 11.81
N TYR A 152 -15.56 -17.38 11.80
CA TYR A 152 -14.91 -16.98 10.56
C TYR A 152 -14.85 -18.15 9.58
N LYS A 153 -15.18 -17.87 8.32
CA LYS A 153 -15.06 -18.86 7.25
C LYS A 153 -13.58 -19.03 6.89
N GLN A 154 -12.94 -20.06 7.46
CA GLN A 154 -11.49 -20.29 7.34
C GLN A 154 -11.00 -20.32 5.89
N TYR A 155 -11.76 -20.92 4.97
CA TYR A 155 -11.39 -20.97 3.55
C TYR A 155 -11.28 -19.59 2.89
N ILE A 156 -12.01 -18.58 3.38
CA ILE A 156 -11.92 -17.19 2.90
C ILE A 156 -10.66 -16.53 3.48
N ILE A 157 -10.35 -16.80 4.75
CA ILE A 157 -9.15 -16.27 5.41
C ILE A 157 -7.90 -16.79 4.70
N ASP A 158 -7.83 -18.10 4.43
CA ASP A 158 -6.69 -18.72 3.75
C ASP A 158 -6.50 -18.10 2.34
N GLU A 159 -7.59 -17.77 1.66
CA GLU A 159 -7.54 -17.10 0.37
C GLU A 159 -7.08 -15.65 0.46
N ILE A 160 -7.55 -14.89 1.45
CA ILE A 160 -7.04 -13.53 1.73
C ILE A 160 -5.53 -13.59 2.01
N GLN A 161 -5.08 -14.54 2.82
CA GLN A 161 -3.67 -14.73 3.14
C GLN A 161 -2.84 -15.01 1.89
N HIS A 162 -3.35 -15.85 0.98
CA HIS A 162 -2.70 -16.10 -0.31
C HIS A 162 -2.62 -14.83 -1.16
N LEU A 163 -3.71 -14.06 -1.26
CA LEU A 163 -3.76 -12.82 -2.04
C LEU A 163 -2.80 -11.76 -1.50
N LEU A 164 -2.69 -11.63 -0.17
CA LEU A 164 -1.77 -10.69 0.47
C LEU A 164 -0.32 -10.95 0.09
N THR A 165 0.06 -12.19 -0.21
CA THR A 165 1.44 -12.54 -0.60
C THR A 165 1.85 -11.97 -1.96
N SER A 166 0.90 -11.58 -2.82
CA SER A 166 1.19 -11.06 -4.16
C SER A 166 1.70 -9.61 -4.15
N SER A 167 2.66 -9.28 -5.02
CA SER A 167 3.45 -8.05 -4.89
C SER A 167 2.75 -6.74 -5.28
N ASP A 168 1.57 -6.82 -5.93
CA ASP A 168 0.88 -5.68 -6.53
C ASP A 168 -0.61 -5.62 -6.10
N ILE A 169 -0.91 -6.21 -4.94
CA ILE A 169 -2.27 -6.30 -4.43
C ILE A 169 -2.65 -5.06 -3.63
N THR A 170 -3.86 -4.55 -3.90
CA THR A 170 -4.51 -3.50 -3.12
C THR A 170 -5.75 -4.08 -2.46
N PHE A 171 -6.23 -3.42 -1.39
CA PHE A 171 -7.48 -3.80 -0.76
C PHE A 171 -8.64 -3.86 -1.77
N ASP A 172 -8.75 -2.86 -2.66
CA ASP A 172 -9.79 -2.82 -3.69
C ASP A 172 -9.77 -4.05 -4.61
N LYS A 173 -8.58 -4.54 -4.99
CA LYS A 173 -8.46 -5.74 -5.82
C LYS A 173 -8.91 -6.99 -5.07
N ILE A 174 -8.54 -7.11 -3.79
CA ILE A 174 -8.97 -8.22 -2.92
C ILE A 174 -10.48 -8.21 -2.79
N ARG A 175 -11.06 -7.03 -2.52
CA ARG A 175 -12.50 -6.84 -2.40
C ARG A 175 -13.23 -7.26 -3.67
N ILE A 176 -12.83 -6.75 -4.84
CA ILE A 176 -13.45 -7.10 -6.13
C ILE A 176 -13.38 -8.61 -6.37
N PHE A 177 -12.22 -9.22 -6.14
CA PHE A 177 -12.01 -10.65 -6.34
C PHE A 177 -12.94 -11.50 -5.45
N LEU A 178 -12.99 -11.20 -4.15
CA LEU A 178 -13.80 -11.95 -3.19
C LEU A 178 -15.30 -11.72 -3.41
N THR A 179 -15.71 -10.49 -3.71
CA THR A 179 -17.12 -10.17 -4.02
C THR A 179 -17.60 -10.91 -5.27
N ASN A 180 -16.78 -10.98 -6.32
CA ASN A 180 -17.10 -11.71 -7.54
C ASN A 180 -17.20 -13.23 -7.30
N LYS A 181 -16.26 -13.78 -6.51
CA LYS A 181 -16.18 -15.22 -6.24
C LYS A 181 -17.29 -15.72 -5.32
N TYR A 182 -17.64 -14.93 -4.31
CA TYR A 182 -18.61 -15.31 -3.27
C TYR A 182 -19.98 -14.64 -3.43
N SER A 183 -20.20 -13.94 -4.54
CA SER A 183 -21.47 -13.32 -4.93
C SER A 183 -22.14 -12.53 -3.81
N ILE A 184 -21.42 -11.53 -3.30
CA ILE A 184 -22.00 -10.61 -2.32
C ILE A 184 -22.79 -9.56 -3.11
N SER A 185 -24.12 -9.68 -3.10
CA SER A 185 -25.06 -8.65 -3.58
C SER A 185 -25.14 -7.48 -2.60
#